data_AF-A0A359B1Q7-F1
#
_entry.id   AF-A0A359B1Q7-F1
#
_cell.length_a   1.000
_cell.length_b   1.000
_cell.length_c   1.000
_cell.angle_alpha   90.00
_cell.angle_beta   90.00
_cell.angle_gamma   90.00
#
_symmetry.space_group_name_H-M   'P 1'
#
loop_
_entity.id
_entity.type
_entity.pdbx_description
1 polymer ?
#
loop_
_entity_poly.entity_id
_entity_poly.type
_entity_poly.pdbx_seq_one_letter_code
_entity_poly.pdbx_strand_id
1 'polypeptide(L)'
;GLDFDSMSPLGGSDYFRTMQQIVQQVQPNNWAGWESRGKNRNRYALAQAFSDASQESFRNMWYSYHRLGLDRLADYPDDARRTVAEAVPVLASLYTQRPTSALLTVFGDTKLGELCNVLSTAVASEKQNAYNTLQRIYPTRTRELEKIKQSN
;
A
#
# COMPACT_ATOMS: atom_id res chain seq x y z
N GLY A 1 -1.14 -14.43 -1.45
CA GLY A 1 -1.67 -13.10 -1.80
C GLY A 1 -0.53 -12.15 -2.05
N LEU A 2 -0.27 -11.23 -1.12
CA LEU A 2 0.75 -10.18 -1.27
C LEU A 2 2.18 -10.69 -1.55
N ASP A 3 2.57 -11.82 -0.96
CA ASP A 3 3.87 -12.46 -1.23
C ASP A 3 4.05 -12.83 -2.73
N PHE A 4 3.00 -13.41 -3.33
CA PHE A 4 2.99 -13.71 -4.75
C PHE A 4 2.90 -12.45 -5.62
N ASP A 5 2.19 -11.41 -5.15
CA ASP A 5 2.20 -10.10 -5.81
C ASP A 5 3.58 -9.44 -5.76
N SER A 6 4.38 -9.64 -4.72
CA SER A 6 5.75 -9.12 -4.70
C SER A 6 6.67 -9.83 -5.70
N MET A 7 6.32 -11.03 -6.15
CA MET A 7 7.17 -11.82 -7.06
C MET A 7 6.76 -11.72 -8.53
N SER A 8 5.50 -11.39 -8.82
CA SER A 8 4.99 -11.19 -10.18
C SER A 8 3.77 -10.28 -10.21
N PRO A 9 3.54 -9.52 -11.30
CA PRO A 9 2.33 -8.71 -11.44
C PRO A 9 1.07 -9.55 -11.23
N LEU A 10 0.28 -9.17 -10.22
CA LEU A 10 -0.97 -9.84 -9.85
C LEU A 10 -0.85 -11.33 -9.49
N GLY A 11 0.34 -11.82 -9.13
CA GLY A 11 0.57 -13.23 -8.81
C GLY A 11 -0.28 -13.77 -7.65
N GLY A 12 -0.77 -12.89 -6.78
CA GLY A 12 -1.65 -13.20 -5.65
C GLY A 12 -3.11 -13.45 -6.00
N SER A 13 -3.52 -13.33 -7.26
CA SER A 13 -4.95 -13.21 -7.65
C SER A 13 -5.81 -14.39 -7.23
N ASP A 14 -5.32 -15.63 -7.39
CA ASP A 14 -6.09 -16.80 -6.98
C ASP A 14 -6.31 -16.84 -5.47
N TYR A 15 -5.32 -16.42 -4.69
CA TYR A 15 -5.44 -16.33 -3.23
C TYR A 15 -6.45 -15.26 -2.79
N PHE A 16 -6.50 -14.12 -3.47
CA PHE A 16 -7.50 -13.09 -3.16
C PHE A 16 -8.90 -13.52 -3.60
N ARG A 17 -9.03 -14.27 -4.70
CA ARG A 17 -10.30 -14.91 -5.08
C ARG A 17 -10.77 -15.89 -4.00
N THR A 18 -9.89 -16.74 -3.48
CA THR A 18 -10.21 -17.62 -2.35
C THR A 18 -10.59 -16.82 -1.11
N MET A 19 -9.86 -15.76 -0.77
CA MET A 19 -10.21 -14.88 0.34
C MET A 19 -11.63 -14.31 0.19
N GLN A 20 -11.99 -13.87 -1.01
CA GLN A 20 -13.32 -13.36 -1.33
C GLN A 20 -14.42 -14.42 -1.17
N GLN A 21 -14.17 -15.67 -1.60
CA GLN A 21 -15.10 -16.78 -1.41
C GLN A 21 -15.33 -17.08 0.08
N ILE A 22 -14.26 -17.12 0.89
CA ILE A 22 -14.36 -17.38 2.32
C ILE A 22 -15.25 -16.31 3.00
N VAL A 23 -14.99 -15.02 2.73
CA VAL A 23 -15.77 -13.97 3.38
C VAL A 23 -17.23 -13.99 2.95
N GLN A 24 -17.55 -14.39 1.72
CA GLN A 24 -18.93 -14.55 1.25
C GLN A 24 -19.63 -15.71 1.94
N GLN A 25 -18.96 -16.85 2.11
CA GLN A 25 -19.55 -18.05 2.70
C GLN A 25 -19.92 -17.87 4.18
N VAL A 26 -19.15 -17.07 4.93
CA VAL A 26 -19.37 -16.88 6.37
C VAL A 26 -20.32 -15.72 6.70
N GLN A 27 -20.82 -14.98 5.70
CA GLN A 27 -21.74 -13.85 5.94
C GLN A 27 -22.97 -14.22 6.79
N PRO A 28 -23.66 -15.37 6.58
CA PRO A 28 -24.85 -15.72 7.36
C PRO A 28 -24.59 -15.89 8.87
N ASN A 29 -23.33 -16.14 9.25
CA ASN A 29 -22.97 -16.40 10.64
C ASN A 29 -22.95 -15.12 11.51
N ASN A 30 -22.96 -13.93 10.89
CA ASN A 30 -22.92 -12.63 11.58
C ASN A 30 -21.77 -12.51 12.61
N TRP A 31 -20.61 -13.10 12.31
CA TRP A 31 -19.45 -13.02 13.17
C TRP A 31 -18.80 -11.65 13.12
N ALA A 32 -18.54 -11.07 14.30
CA ALA A 32 -17.87 -9.78 14.43
C ALA A 32 -16.53 -9.76 13.65
N GLY A 33 -16.32 -8.70 12.85
CA GLY A 33 -15.15 -8.54 12.00
C GLY A 33 -15.20 -9.32 10.68
N TRP A 34 -16.32 -10.00 10.38
CA TRP A 34 -16.59 -10.63 9.10
C TRP A 34 -17.79 -10.01 8.37
N GLU A 35 -18.54 -9.12 9.01
CA GLU A 35 -19.67 -8.43 8.40
C GLU A 35 -19.33 -7.64 7.13
N SER A 36 -20.20 -7.73 6.13
CA SER A 36 -20.13 -6.94 4.89
C SER A 36 -20.51 -5.47 5.04
N ARG A 37 -21.21 -5.13 6.12
CA ARG A 37 -21.67 -3.77 6.43
C ARG A 37 -20.98 -3.25 7.69
N GLY A 38 -20.69 -1.96 7.72
CA GLY A 38 -20.10 -1.31 8.89
C GLY A 38 -18.69 -0.79 8.62
N LYS A 39 -17.77 -1.05 9.56
CA LYS A 39 -16.41 -0.47 9.51
C LYS A 39 -15.58 -1.13 8.40
N ASN A 40 -14.85 -0.32 7.63
CA ASN A 40 -13.93 -0.78 6.59
C ASN A 40 -12.64 -1.46 7.13
N ARG A 41 -12.53 -1.63 8.45
CA ARG A 41 -11.41 -2.32 9.10
C ARG A 41 -11.86 -3.71 9.54
N ASN A 42 -12.18 -4.56 8.58
CA ASN A 42 -12.59 -5.93 8.83
C ASN A 42 -12.14 -6.86 7.66
N ARG A 43 -12.35 -8.18 7.81
CA ARG A 43 -11.86 -9.17 6.83
C ARG A 43 -12.59 -9.05 5.49
N TYR A 44 -13.88 -8.70 5.51
CA TYR A 44 -14.65 -8.50 4.30
C TYR A 44 -14.12 -7.31 3.49
N ALA A 45 -13.90 -6.16 4.12
CA ALA A 45 -13.37 -4.97 3.48
C ALA A 45 -11.97 -5.20 2.88
N LEU A 46 -11.13 -5.99 3.56
CA LEU A 46 -9.81 -6.38 3.05
C LEU A 46 -9.93 -7.26 1.79
N ALA A 47 -10.77 -8.29 1.84
CA ALA A 47 -11.00 -9.20 0.72
C ALA A 47 -11.57 -8.46 -0.50
N GLN A 48 -12.54 -7.57 -0.27
CA GLN A 48 -13.12 -6.70 -1.27
C GLN A 48 -12.06 -5.80 -1.90
N ALA A 49 -11.24 -5.13 -1.09
CA ALA A 49 -10.27 -4.17 -1.61
C ALA A 49 -9.20 -4.83 -2.50
N PHE A 50 -8.73 -6.04 -2.15
CA PHE A 50 -7.79 -6.79 -2.99
C PHE A 50 -8.41 -7.39 -4.27
N SER A 51 -9.72 -7.61 -4.27
CA SER A 51 -10.44 -8.19 -5.41
C SER A 51 -10.98 -7.12 -6.37
N ASP A 52 -10.89 -5.85 -6.00
CA ASP A 52 -11.46 -4.75 -6.78
C ASP A 52 -10.51 -4.31 -7.90
N ALA A 53 -10.95 -4.48 -9.15
CA ALA A 53 -10.20 -4.07 -10.33
C ALA A 53 -9.87 -2.56 -10.34
N SER A 54 -10.71 -1.71 -9.74
CA SER A 54 -10.44 -0.26 -9.65
C SER A 54 -9.27 0.06 -8.72
N GLN A 55 -8.82 -0.90 -7.90
CA GLN A 55 -7.69 -0.75 -6.98
C GLN A 55 -6.50 -1.62 -7.40
N GLU A 56 -6.53 -2.23 -8.59
CA GLU A 56 -5.48 -3.12 -9.09
C GLU A 56 -4.11 -2.41 -9.19
N SER A 57 -4.10 -1.10 -9.46
CA SER A 57 -2.88 -0.28 -9.49
C SER A 57 -2.07 -0.39 -8.20
N PHE A 58 -2.72 -0.59 -7.04
CA PHE A 58 -2.04 -0.87 -5.78
C PHE A 58 -1.24 -2.17 -5.83
N ARG A 59 -1.82 -3.23 -6.40
CA ARG A 59 -1.17 -4.56 -6.50
C ARG A 59 -0.01 -4.55 -7.48
N ASN A 60 -0.16 -3.85 -8.61
CA ASN A 60 0.95 -3.64 -9.54
C ASN A 60 2.07 -2.80 -8.92
N MET A 61 1.72 -1.76 -8.14
CA MET A 61 2.69 -1.00 -7.36
C MET A 61 3.38 -1.89 -6.32
N TRP A 62 2.67 -2.80 -5.65
CA TRP A 62 3.27 -3.74 -4.70
C TRP A 62 4.36 -4.62 -5.34
N TYR A 63 4.13 -5.10 -6.57
CA TYR A 63 5.13 -5.81 -7.36
C TYR A 63 6.35 -4.94 -7.64
N SER A 64 6.16 -3.77 -8.27
CA SER A 64 7.27 -2.88 -8.64
C SER A 64 8.07 -2.46 -7.42
N TYR A 65 7.38 -2.13 -6.33
CA TYR A 65 7.97 -1.69 -5.07
C TYR A 65 8.95 -2.73 -4.50
N HIS A 66 8.56 -4.02 -4.47
CA HIS A 66 9.41 -5.08 -3.95
C HIS A 66 10.44 -5.55 -4.98
N ARG A 67 10.00 -5.99 -6.16
CA ARG A 67 10.84 -6.69 -7.13
C ARG A 67 11.77 -5.79 -7.92
N LEU A 68 11.30 -4.58 -8.24
CA LEU A 68 12.02 -3.62 -9.07
C LEU A 68 12.63 -2.49 -8.23
N GLY A 69 12.11 -2.26 -7.03
CA GLY A 69 12.66 -1.36 -6.02
C GLY A 69 13.59 -2.08 -5.05
N LEU A 70 13.03 -2.64 -3.97
CA LEU A 70 13.80 -3.15 -2.85
C LEU A 70 14.86 -4.21 -3.22
N ASP A 71 14.49 -5.20 -4.04
CA ASP A 71 15.40 -6.27 -4.46
C ASP A 71 16.60 -5.76 -5.28
N ARG A 72 16.49 -4.57 -5.87
CA ARG A 72 17.53 -3.95 -6.70
C ARG A 72 18.35 -2.90 -5.95
N LEU A 73 18.06 -2.63 -4.68
CA LEU A 73 18.75 -1.58 -3.92
C LEU A 73 20.26 -1.81 -3.79
N ALA A 74 20.71 -3.07 -3.75
CA ALA A 74 22.13 -3.41 -3.63
C ALA A 74 22.92 -3.09 -4.90
N ASP A 75 22.35 -3.40 -6.08
CA ASP A 75 23.04 -3.30 -7.36
C ASP A 75 22.78 -1.95 -8.07
N TYR A 76 21.57 -1.40 -7.92
CA TYR A 76 21.09 -0.21 -8.63
C TYR A 76 20.36 0.76 -7.69
N PRO A 77 21.07 1.35 -6.70
CA PRO A 77 20.44 2.09 -5.61
C PRO A 77 19.62 3.31 -6.07
N ASP A 78 20.09 4.09 -7.04
CA ASP A 78 19.37 5.28 -7.51
C ASP A 78 18.07 4.94 -8.23
N ASP A 79 18.12 3.96 -9.14
CA ASP A 79 16.94 3.52 -9.88
C ASP A 79 15.93 2.82 -8.95
N ALA A 80 16.42 1.97 -8.05
CA ALA A 80 15.59 1.31 -7.04
C ALA A 80 14.86 2.32 -6.15
N ARG A 81 15.55 3.36 -5.66
CA ARG A 81 14.92 4.43 -4.87
C ARG A 81 13.85 5.17 -5.65
N ARG A 82 14.10 5.47 -6.94
CA ARG A 82 13.11 6.10 -7.81
C ARG A 82 11.86 5.23 -7.96
N THR A 83 12.04 3.93 -8.20
CA THR A 83 10.92 2.98 -8.29
C THR A 83 10.12 2.86 -6.98
N VAL A 84 10.78 2.85 -5.82
CA VAL A 84 10.09 2.87 -4.53
C VAL A 84 9.27 4.16 -4.34
N ALA A 85 9.80 5.31 -4.77
CA ALA A 85 9.12 6.59 -4.66
C ALA A 85 7.85 6.68 -5.54
N GLU A 86 7.73 5.87 -6.60
CA GLU A 86 6.52 5.77 -7.43
C GLU A 86 5.29 5.25 -6.66
N ALA A 87 5.46 4.71 -5.45
CA ALA A 87 4.34 4.39 -4.56
C ALA A 87 3.52 5.64 -4.18
N VAL A 88 4.17 6.81 -4.02
CA VAL A 88 3.51 8.05 -3.58
C VAL A 88 2.33 8.45 -4.47
N PRO A 89 2.49 8.60 -5.80
CA PRO A 89 1.36 8.93 -6.68
C PRO A 89 0.28 7.85 -6.74
N VAL A 90 0.64 6.56 -6.61
CA VAL A 90 -0.34 5.46 -6.59
C VAL A 90 -1.19 5.53 -5.31
N LEU A 91 -0.57 5.76 -4.16
CA LEU A 91 -1.28 5.95 -2.89
C LEU A 91 -2.16 7.21 -2.91
N ALA A 92 -1.69 8.29 -3.53
CA ALA A 92 -2.49 9.51 -3.71
C ALA A 92 -3.74 9.26 -4.56
N SER A 93 -3.58 8.57 -5.70
CA SER A 93 -4.70 8.20 -6.57
C SER A 93 -5.70 7.29 -5.84
N LEU A 94 -5.20 6.27 -5.13
CA LEU A 94 -6.03 5.39 -4.32
C LEU A 94 -6.78 6.16 -3.22
N TYR A 95 -6.11 7.09 -2.53
CA TYR A 95 -6.73 7.94 -1.52
C TYR A 95 -7.81 8.84 -2.12
N THR A 96 -7.59 9.45 -3.28
CA THR A 96 -8.61 10.26 -3.96
C THR A 96 -9.83 9.44 -4.34
N GLN A 97 -9.63 8.22 -4.85
CA GLN A 97 -10.73 7.36 -5.29
C GLN A 97 -11.48 6.73 -4.11
N ARG A 98 -10.74 6.25 -3.10
CA ARG A 98 -11.27 5.50 -1.95
C ARG A 98 -10.47 5.79 -0.67
N PRO A 99 -10.71 6.93 -0.01
CA PRO A 99 -9.98 7.33 1.20
C PRO A 99 -10.04 6.31 2.35
N THR A 100 -11.11 5.51 2.37
CA THR A 100 -11.38 4.50 3.41
C THR A 100 -10.98 3.09 3.00
N SER A 101 -10.17 2.94 1.95
CA SER A 101 -9.68 1.64 1.49
C SER A 101 -8.81 0.96 2.56
N ALA A 102 -9.05 -0.34 2.78
CA ALA A 102 -8.22 -1.17 3.64
C ALA A 102 -6.76 -1.27 3.14
N LEU A 103 -6.51 -1.10 1.84
CA LEU A 103 -5.17 -1.14 1.24
C LEU A 103 -4.28 0.02 1.72
N LEU A 104 -4.86 1.21 1.93
CA LEU A 104 -4.14 2.34 2.51
C LEU A 104 -3.70 2.04 3.94
N THR A 105 -4.53 1.35 4.71
CA THR A 105 -4.19 0.91 6.07
C THR A 105 -3.10 -0.15 6.03
N VAL A 106 -3.21 -1.16 5.15
CA VAL A 106 -2.18 -2.19 4.97
C VAL A 106 -0.83 -1.54 4.65
N PHE A 107 -0.78 -0.63 3.67
CA PHE A 107 0.46 0.05 3.32
C PHE A 107 0.97 0.93 4.46
N GLY A 108 0.07 1.71 5.08
CA GLY A 108 0.39 2.58 6.21
C GLY A 108 1.04 1.83 7.36
N ASP A 109 0.49 0.66 7.72
CA ASP A 109 0.95 -0.12 8.86
C ASP A 109 2.22 -0.93 8.56
N THR A 110 2.51 -1.22 7.29
CA THR A 110 3.60 -2.15 6.92
C THR A 110 4.76 -1.51 6.17
N LYS A 111 4.51 -0.49 5.35
CA LYS A 111 5.49 0.05 4.39
C LYS A 111 5.74 1.55 4.50
N LEU A 112 4.89 2.31 5.20
CA LEU A 112 5.07 3.76 5.31
C LEU A 112 6.43 4.15 5.90
N GLY A 113 6.85 3.49 6.98
CA GLY A 113 8.15 3.76 7.60
C GLY A 113 9.34 3.48 6.67
N GLU A 114 9.28 2.43 5.85
CA GLU A 114 10.30 2.07 4.87
C GLU A 114 10.33 3.09 3.72
N LEU A 115 9.17 3.45 3.17
CA LEU A 115 9.03 4.49 2.16
C LEU A 115 9.59 5.83 2.65
N CYS A 116 9.29 6.23 3.89
CA CYS A 116 9.82 7.48 4.47
C CYS A 116 11.35 7.47 4.58
N ASN A 117 11.96 6.33 4.93
CA ASN A 117 13.41 6.19 4.97
C ASN A 117 14.05 6.27 3.58
N VAL A 118 13.40 5.71 2.55
CA VAL A 118 13.89 5.83 1.18
C VAL A 118 13.82 7.29 0.70
N LEU A 119 12.68 7.95 0.94
CA LEU A 119 12.46 9.34 0.57
C LEU A 119 13.36 10.33 1.32
N SER A 120 13.88 9.99 2.50
CA SER A 120 14.81 10.86 3.24
C SER A 120 16.16 11.04 2.53
N THR A 121 16.45 10.25 1.48
CA THR A 121 17.63 10.39 0.63
C THR A 121 17.36 11.10 -0.70
N ALA A 122 16.10 11.44 -0.99
CA ALA A 122 15.70 12.13 -2.22
C ALA A 122 16.10 13.61 -2.23
N VAL A 123 16.00 14.27 -3.39
CA VAL A 123 16.25 15.72 -3.48
C VAL A 123 15.18 16.53 -2.76
N ALA A 124 15.50 17.77 -2.36
CA ALA A 124 14.63 18.60 -1.51
C ALA A 124 13.21 18.81 -2.08
N SER A 125 13.09 18.99 -3.39
CA SER A 125 11.78 19.15 -4.06
C SER A 125 10.92 17.88 -3.98
N GLU A 126 11.53 16.72 -4.19
CA GLU A 126 10.86 15.42 -4.09
C GLU A 126 10.44 15.11 -2.66
N LYS A 127 11.31 15.37 -1.68
CA LYS A 127 11.01 15.27 -0.24
C LYS A 127 9.77 16.08 0.12
N GLN A 128 9.73 17.35 -0.30
CA GLN A 128 8.64 18.26 0.03
C GLN A 128 7.32 17.79 -0.59
N ASN A 129 7.34 17.36 -1.85
CA ASN A 129 6.15 16.85 -2.53
C ASN A 129 5.64 15.56 -1.89
N ALA A 130 6.54 14.61 -1.60
CA ALA A 130 6.18 13.35 -1.00
C ALA A 130 5.64 13.53 0.42
N TYR A 131 6.28 14.38 1.24
CA TYR A 131 5.79 14.72 2.58
C TYR A 131 4.38 15.32 2.52
N ASN A 132 4.16 16.32 1.67
CA ASN A 132 2.85 16.97 1.54
C ASN A 132 1.75 15.98 1.12
N THR A 133 2.08 15.07 0.21
CA THR A 133 1.16 14.03 -0.27
C THR A 133 0.85 13.02 0.84
N LEU A 134 1.87 12.45 1.46
CA LEU A 134 1.71 11.44 2.51
C LEU A 134 1.07 12.00 3.78
N GLN A 135 1.29 13.27 4.13
CA GLN A 135 0.62 13.93 5.26
C GLN A 135 -0.90 14.05 5.04
N ARG A 136 -1.36 14.21 3.79
CA ARG A 136 -2.79 14.21 3.46
C ARG A 136 -3.43 12.84 3.62
N ILE A 137 -2.68 11.78 3.29
CA ILE A 137 -3.16 10.39 3.34
C ILE A 137 -3.07 9.83 4.77
N TYR A 138 -2.00 10.16 5.51
CA TYR A 138 -1.66 9.62 6.82
C TYR A 138 -1.46 10.72 7.88
N PRO A 139 -2.48 11.54 8.16
CA PRO A 139 -2.33 12.74 9.00
C PRO A 139 -1.91 12.45 10.44
N THR A 140 -2.17 11.23 10.94
CA THR A 140 -1.82 10.80 12.30
C THR A 140 -0.45 10.12 12.40
N ARG A 141 0.25 9.92 11.27
CA ARG A 141 1.55 9.24 11.21
C ARG A 141 2.74 10.21 11.24
N THR A 142 2.57 11.39 11.83
CA THR A 142 3.55 12.50 11.82
C THR A 142 4.97 12.04 12.19
N ARG A 143 5.13 11.21 13.24
CA ARG A 143 6.46 10.73 13.68
C ARG A 143 7.20 9.96 12.57
N GLU A 144 6.49 9.18 11.76
CA GLU A 144 7.08 8.45 10.64
C GLU A 144 7.39 9.42 9.48
N LEU A 145 6.47 10.34 9.19
CA LEU A 145 6.58 11.30 8.09
C LEU A 145 7.70 12.33 8.29
N GLU A 146 7.98 12.76 9.53
CA GLU A 146 9.07 13.70 9.83
C GLU A 146 10.45 13.17 9.43
N LYS A 147 10.62 11.85 9.31
CA LYS A 147 11.87 11.25 8.79
C LYS A 147 12.22 11.71 7.38
N ILE A 148 11.21 12.05 6.56
CA ILE A 148 11.43 12.55 5.19
C ILE A 148 12.21 13.88 5.20
N LYS A 149 11.96 14.73 6.23
CA LYS A 149 12.60 16.04 6.36
C LYS A 149 14.00 15.96 6.96
N GLN A 150 14.31 14.88 7.68
CA GLN A 150 15.64 14.68 8.24
C GLN A 150 16.62 14.41 7.09
N SER A 151 17.78 15.08 7.15
CA SER A 151 18.90 14.74 6.27
C SER A 151 19.73 13.71 7.01
N ASN A 152 20.02 12.58 6.34
CA ASN A 152 21.03 11.63 6.82
C ASN A 152 22.43 12.22 6.62
#